data_AF-A0A0P8ABN6-F1
#
_entry.id   AF-A0A0P8ABN6-F1
#
_cell.length_a   1.000
_cell.length_b   1.000
_cell.length_c   1.000
_cell.angle_alpha   90.00
_cell.angle_beta   90.00
_cell.angle_gamma   90.00
#
_symmetry.space_group_name_H-M   'P 1'
#
loop_
_entity.id
_entity.type
_entity.pdbx_description
1 polymer ?
#
loop_
_entity_poly.entity_id
_entity_poly.type
_entity_poly.pdbx_seq_one_letter_code
_entity_poly.pdbx_strand_id
1 'polypeptide(L)' 'MIWPKRNMLQFLVDANVFVAAIKNPEKKARTLDLILELVSSEEIRLVGNDLLLLEFKKYSEKFH' A
#
# COMPACT_ATOMS: atom_id res chain seq x y z
N MET A 1 -28.85 15.44 14.29
CA MET A 1 -27.55 16.05 13.95
C MET A 1 -26.81 15.06 13.06
N ILE A 2 -26.78 15.32 11.74
CA ILE A 2 -26.17 14.41 10.76
C ILE A 2 -24.75 14.93 10.55
N TRP A 3 -23.74 14.20 11.01
CA TRP A 3 -22.35 14.56 10.75
C TRP A 3 -22.07 14.40 9.25
N PRO A 4 -21.36 15.35 8.60
CA PRO A 4 -20.92 15.13 7.23
C PRO A 4 -20.03 13.89 7.20
N LYS A 5 -20.27 12.98 6.23
CA LYS A 5 -19.38 11.85 5.97
C LYS A 5 -17.96 12.40 5.81
N ARG A 6 -17.00 11.91 6.63
CA ARG A 6 -15.57 12.15 6.39
C ARG A 6 -15.28 11.78 4.93
N ASN A 7 -14.75 12.72 4.16
CA ASN A 7 -14.34 12.45 2.78
C ASN A 7 -13.11 11.56 2.83
N MET A 8 -13.30 10.27 2.56
CA MET A 8 -12.24 9.28 2.45
C MET A 8 -11.38 9.61 1.23
N LEU A 9 -10.07 9.76 1.42
CA LEU A 9 -9.13 10.01 0.33
C LEU A 9 -8.83 8.70 -0.38
N GLN A 10 -8.84 8.71 -1.70
CA GLN A 10 -8.59 7.53 -2.52
C GLN A 10 -7.31 7.71 -3.34
N PHE A 11 -6.38 6.78 -3.18
CA PHE A 11 -5.08 6.81 -3.88
C PHE A 11 -4.91 5.54 -4.70
N LEU A 12 -4.47 5.70 -5.95
CA LEU A 12 -4.01 4.59 -6.78
C LEU A 12 -2.53 4.33 -6.45
N VAL A 13 -2.21 3.13 -5.99
CA VAL A 13 -0.83 2.71 -5.76
C VAL A 13 -0.34 1.97 -6.99
N ASP A 14 0.69 2.51 -7.64
CA ASP A 14 1.35 1.84 -8.76
C ASP A 14 2.15 0.63 -8.27
N ALA A 15 2.11 -0.47 -9.04
CA ALA A 15 2.86 -1.69 -8.74
C ALA A 15 4.36 -1.45 -8.55
N ASN A 16 4.94 -0.48 -9.27
CA ASN A 16 6.36 -0.14 -9.14
C ASN A 16 6.69 0.50 -7.80
N VAL A 17 5.76 1.25 -7.19
CA VAL A 17 5.95 1.83 -5.84
C VAL A 17 6.06 0.72 -4.82
N PHE A 18 5.20 -0.30 -4.94
CA PHE A 18 5.27 -1.49 -4.10
C PHE A 18 6.56 -2.27 -4.33
N VAL A 19 6.89 -2.61 -5.58
CA VAL A 19 8.13 -3.33 -5.92
C VAL A 19 9.36 -2.58 -5.41
N ALA A 20 9.41 -1.25 -5.54
CA ALA A 20 10.51 -0.44 -5.02
C ALA A 20 10.63 -0.53 -3.49
N ALA A 21 9.51 -0.58 -2.77
CA ALA A 21 9.49 -0.75 -1.32
C ALA A 21 10.01 -2.13 -0.87
N ILE A 22 9.70 -3.18 -1.62
CA ILE A 22 10.02 -4.58 -1.25
C ILE A 22 11.31 -5.13 -1.86
N LYS A 23 11.95 -4.42 -2.80
CA LYS A 23 13.15 -4.92 -3.50
C LYS A 23 14.37 -5.09 -2.60
N ASN A 24 14.47 -4.30 -1.52
CA ASN A 24 15.53 -4.40 -0.51
C ASN A 24 14.93 -4.12 0.88
N PRO A 25 14.13 -5.05 1.46
CA PRO A 25 13.43 -4.80 2.70
C PRO A 25 14.40 -4.59 3.88
N GLU A 26 15.56 -5.26 3.88
CA GLU A 26 16.65 -5.04 4.85
C GLU A 26 17.20 -3.60 4.87
N LYS A 27 17.05 -2.84 3.78
CA LYS A 27 17.47 -1.44 3.74
C LYS A 27 16.45 -0.48 4.35
N LYS A 28 15.32 -0.98 4.87
CA LYS A 28 14.19 -0.17 5.38
C LYS A 28 13.91 1.01 4.46
N ALA A 29 13.57 0.72 3.22
CA ALA A 29 13.25 1.77 2.26
C ALA A 29 12.12 2.64 2.82
N ARG A 30 12.30 3.96 2.86
CA ARG A 30 11.26 4.91 3.30
C ARG A 30 9.91 4.71 2.60
N THR A 31 9.94 4.14 1.39
CA THR A 31 8.76 3.75 0.62
C THR A 31 7.95 2.64 1.28
N LEU A 32 8.59 1.68 1.97
CA LEU A 32 7.89 0.64 2.73
C LEU A 32 7.16 1.24 3.93
N ASP A 33 7.83 2.12 4.69
CA ASP A 33 7.21 2.84 5.81
C ASP A 33 6.00 3.66 5.34
N LEU A 34 6.13 4.37 4.21
CA LEU A 34 5.03 5.10 3.59
C LEU A 34 3.85 4.19 3.24
N ILE A 35 4.10 3.02 2.62
CA ILE A 35 3.02 2.08 2.29
C ILE A 35 2.32 1.58 3.56
N LEU A 36 3.08 1.27 4.61
CA LEU A 36 2.52 0.85 5.90
C LEU A 36 1.66 1.95 6.53
N GLU A 37 2.11 3.20 6.53
CA GLU A 37 1.33 4.34 7.01
C GLU A 37 0.03 4.52 6.22
N LEU A 38 0.10 4.44 4.89
CA LEU A 38 -1.08 4.59 4.02
C LEU A 38 -2.08 3.45 4.19
N VAL A 39 -1.62 2.20 4.34
CA VAL A 39 -2.49 1.02 4.59
C VAL A 39 -3.11 1.06 5.98
N SER A 40 -2.41 1.64 6.96
CA SER A 40 -2.88 1.71 8.35
C SER A 40 -3.87 2.85 8.62
N SER A 41 -4.06 3.77 7.67
CA SER A 41 -4.95 4.93 7.83
C SER A 41 -6.40 4.58 7.54
N GLU A 42 -7.29 4.81 8.51
CA GLU A 42 -8.74 4.64 8.35
C GLU A 42 -9.38 5.71 7.43
N GLU A 43 -8.65 6.80 7.16
CA GLU A 43 -9.12 7.90 6.31
C GLU A 43 -8.72 7.71 4.83
N ILE A 44 -7.92 6.69 4.52
CA ILE A 44 -7.35 6.43 3.21
C ILE A 44 -7.82 5.11 2.64
N ARG A 45 -8.28 5.13 1.38
CA ARG A 45 -8.50 3.93 0.57
C ARG A 45 -7.42 3.81 -0.49
N LEU A 46 -6.57 2.80 -0.35
CA LEU A 46 -5.64 2.42 -1.40
C LEU A 46 -6.32 1.52 -2.41
N VAL A 47 -6.16 1.84 -3.69
CA VAL A 47 -6.60 1.03 -4.82
C VAL A 47 -5.37 0.54 -5.57
N GLY A 48 -5.34 -0.75 -5.84
CA GLY A 48 -4.34 -1.40 -6.67
C GLY A 48 -4.95 -1.88 -7.99
N ASN A 49 -4.09 -2.14 -8.97
CA ASN A 49 -4.46 -2.90 -10.16
C ASN A 49 -4.15 -4.39 -9.96
N ASP A 50 -4.59 -5.24 -10.90
CA ASP A 50 -4.37 -6.70 -10.84
C ASP A 50 -2.87 -7.06 -10.78
N LEU A 51 -2.02 -6.24 -11.41
CA LEU A 51 -0.56 -6.43 -11.35
C LEU A 51 -0.03 -6.25 -9.92
N LEU A 52 -0.50 -5.24 -9.18
CA LEU A 52 -0.11 -5.03 -7.79
C LEU A 52 -0.51 -6.24 -6.93
N LEU A 53 -1.70 -6.81 -7.15
CA LEU A 53 -2.15 -8.01 -6.45
C LEU A 53 -1.21 -9.20 -6.69
N LEU A 54 -0.76 -9.39 -7.94
CA LEU A 54 0.19 -10.46 -8.28
C LEU A 54 1.54 -10.27 -7.57
N GLU A 55 2.05 -9.04 -7.51
CA GLU A 55 3.32 -8.74 -6.81
C GLU A 55 3.21 -8.96 -5.30
N PHE A 56 2.09 -8.57 -4.67
CA PHE A 56 1.82 -8.87 -3.27
C PHE A 56 1.80 -10.37 -2.99
N LYS A 57 1.15 -11.16 -3.86
CA LYS A 57 1.09 -12.62 -3.71
C LYS A 57 2.49 -13.23 -3.76
N LYS A 58 3.29 -12.88 -4.77
CA LYS A 58 4.70 -13.32 -4.89
C LYS A 58 5.52 -12.95 -3.65
N TYR A 59 5.34 -11.74 -3.13
CA TYR A 59 6.02 -11.31 -1.91
C TYR A 59 5.58 -12.14 -0.70
N SER A 60 4.28 -12.36 -0.51
CA SER A 60 3.77 -13.18 0.61
C SER A 60 4.23 -14.63 0.57
N GLU A 61 4.43 -15.21 -0.61
CA GLU A 61 4.96 -16.58 -0.78
C GLU A 61 6.45 -16.67 -0.44
N LYS A 62 7.21 -15.58 -0.65
CA LYS A 62 8.65 -15.53 -0.40
C LYS A 62 9.01 -15.39 1.09
N PHE A 63 8.11 -14.83 1.90
CA PHE A 63 8.33 -14.51 3.31
C PHE A 63 7.38 -15.27 4.27
N HIS A 64 6.73 -16.34 3.79
CA HIS A 64 6.02 -17.33 4.61
C HIS A 64 6.91 -18.52 4.97
#